data_AF-A0A7W2X5D8-F1
#
_entry.id   AF-A0A7W2X5D8-F1
#
_cell.length_a   1.000
_cell.length_b   1.000
_cell.length_c   1.000
_cell.angle_alpha   90.00
_cell.angle_beta   90.00
_cell.angle_gamma   90.00
#
_symmetry.space_group_name_H-M   'P 1'
#
loop_
_entity.id
_entity.type
_entity.pdbx_description
1 polymer ?
#
loop_
_entity_poly.entity_id
_entity_poly.type
_entity_poly.pdbx_seq_one_letter_code
_entity_poly.pdbx_strand_id
1 'polypeptide(L)'
;MNIQSITLAALVVFSTSSHSAFQEREYNTWYAKNAVLYDMTQTSEGMPVMLSFSQSGRRSANMLVSYISEGSCGEGEQTLNVNGKDVPATYRCITIGQNRIEHFAVNDADSVNDMVHHLNSDFTLLLQNDIKVWASNIKTPKYGLAPRF
;
A
#
# COMPACT_ATOMS: atom_id res chain seq x y z
N MET A 1 31.93 -12.23 52.68
CA MET A 1 31.36 -11.63 51.45
C MET A 1 30.57 -12.71 50.73
N ASN A 2 29.24 -12.58 50.70
CA ASN A 2 28.33 -13.61 50.20
C ASN A 2 28.44 -13.73 48.67
N ILE A 3 28.77 -14.92 48.18
CA ILE A 3 28.94 -15.23 46.75
C ILE A 3 27.65 -14.97 45.95
N GLN A 4 26.49 -15.00 46.63
CA GLN A 4 25.19 -14.73 46.01
C GLN A 4 25.02 -13.28 45.50
N SER A 5 25.77 -12.32 46.03
CA SER A 5 25.68 -10.93 45.59
C SER A 5 26.42 -10.65 44.28
N ILE A 6 27.38 -11.51 43.88
CA ILE A 6 28.17 -11.32 42.67
C ILE A 6 27.43 -11.84 41.43
N THR A 7 26.60 -12.87 41.58
CA THR A 7 25.84 -13.45 40.46
C THR A 7 24.71 -12.53 39.98
N LEU A 8 24.17 -11.65 40.84
CA LEU A 8 23.08 -10.75 40.46
C LEU A 8 23.53 -9.57 39.60
N ALA A 9 24.79 -9.12 39.74
CA ALA A 9 25.32 -7.98 38.98
C ALA A 9 25.66 -8.34 37.52
N ALA A 10 25.97 -9.61 37.23
CA ALA A 10 26.31 -10.07 35.89
C ALA A 10 25.09 -10.21 34.96
N LEU A 11 23.87 -10.35 35.49
CA LEU A 11 22.66 -10.49 34.66
C LEU A 11 22.12 -9.17 34.10
N VAL A 12 22.53 -8.02 34.65
CA VAL A 12 22.02 -6.71 34.19
C VAL A 12 22.75 -6.21 32.93
N VAL A 13 23.93 -6.75 32.63
CA VAL A 13 24.73 -6.37 31.45
C VAL A 13 24.30 -7.11 30.18
N PHE A 14 23.47 -8.16 30.30
CA PHE A 14 22.76 -8.77 29.17
C PHE A 14 21.36 -8.19 29.01
N SER A 15 21.16 -6.92 29.42
CA SER A 15 20.02 -6.13 28.97
C SER A 15 20.13 -6.02 27.45
N THR A 16 19.43 -6.97 26.83
CA THR A 16 19.08 -7.09 25.43
C THR A 16 19.16 -5.72 24.77
N SER A 17 20.03 -5.59 23.77
CA SER A 17 19.78 -4.66 22.68
C SER A 17 18.43 -5.05 22.11
N SER A 18 17.38 -4.46 22.66
CA SER A 18 16.04 -4.43 22.10
C SER A 18 16.24 -3.77 20.75
N HIS A 19 16.53 -4.58 19.74
CA HIS A 19 16.23 -4.23 18.38
C HIS A 19 14.72 -4.20 18.41
N SER A 20 14.15 -3.06 18.83
CA SER A 20 12.85 -2.69 18.35
C SER A 20 12.99 -2.88 16.87
N ALA A 21 12.39 -3.96 16.37
CA ALA A 21 12.13 -4.12 14.96
C ALA A 21 11.20 -2.95 14.64
N PHE A 22 11.80 -1.78 14.40
CA PHE A 22 11.34 -0.83 13.42
C PHE A 22 11.42 -1.60 12.11
N GLN A 23 10.51 -2.56 11.97
CA GLN A 23 10.03 -3.02 10.69
C GLN A 23 9.29 -1.78 10.19
N GLU A 24 10.06 -0.83 9.66
CA GLU A 24 9.54 0.28 8.88
C GLU A 24 8.66 -0.41 7.85
N ARG A 25 7.33 -0.35 8.05
CA ARG A 25 6.41 -0.71 6.99
C ARG A 25 6.73 0.31 5.91
N GLU A 26 7.51 -0.11 4.92
CA GLU A 26 7.88 0.71 3.78
C GLU A 26 6.62 0.96 2.95
N TYR A 27 5.71 1.78 3.47
CA TYR A 27 4.61 2.35 2.73
C TYR A 27 5.15 3.36 1.74
N ASN A 28 4.46 3.53 0.62
CA ASN A 28 4.88 4.37 -0.48
C ASN A 28 6.28 3.98 -0.98
N THR A 29 6.52 2.68 -1.13
CA THR A 29 7.73 2.15 -1.76
C THR A 29 7.32 1.24 -2.90
N TRP A 30 7.67 1.66 -4.10
CA TRP A 30 7.36 0.95 -5.33
C TRP A 30 8.27 -0.26 -5.50
N TYR A 31 7.64 -1.39 -5.78
CA TYR A 31 8.24 -2.64 -6.18
C TYR A 31 7.86 -2.98 -7.62
N ALA A 32 8.75 -3.65 -8.36
CA ALA A 32 8.49 -4.07 -9.73
C ALA A 32 8.85 -5.54 -9.95
N LYS A 33 7.94 -6.28 -10.60
CA LYS A 33 8.17 -7.65 -11.06
C LYS A 33 7.24 -7.97 -12.23
N ASN A 34 7.75 -8.64 -13.26
CA ASN A 34 6.96 -9.11 -14.41
C ASN A 34 6.09 -8.02 -15.08
N ALA A 35 6.65 -6.81 -15.25
CA ALA A 35 5.96 -5.63 -15.79
C ALA A 35 4.76 -5.15 -14.96
N VAL A 36 4.73 -5.47 -13.67
CA VAL A 36 3.76 -4.94 -12.71
C VAL A 36 4.50 -4.12 -11.65
N LEU A 37 4.01 -2.92 -11.40
CA LEU A 37 4.39 -2.06 -10.28
C LEU A 37 3.45 -2.36 -9.11
N TYR A 38 4.01 -2.51 -7.91
CA TYR A 38 3.30 -2.76 -6.67
C TYR A 38 3.67 -1.70 -5.66
N ASP A 39 2.70 -1.24 -4.90
CA ASP A 39 2.92 -0.37 -3.75
C ASP A 39 1.89 -0.66 -2.66
N MET A 40 2.23 -0.25 -1.45
CA MET A 40 1.34 -0.26 -0.32
C MET A 40 1.31 1.14 0.27
N THR A 41 0.13 1.66 0.57
CA THR A 41 -0.03 2.92 1.32
C THR A 41 -1.06 2.71 2.43
N GLN A 42 -1.60 3.80 2.97
CA GLN A 42 -2.61 3.76 4.01
C GLN A 42 -3.78 4.70 3.71
N THR A 43 -4.94 4.36 4.27
CA THR A 43 -6.07 5.30 4.39
C THR A 43 -5.77 6.37 5.43
N SER A 44 -6.64 7.38 5.52
CA SER A 44 -6.51 8.45 6.53
C SER A 44 -6.56 7.92 7.98
N GLU A 45 -7.24 6.79 8.17
CA GLU A 45 -7.39 6.06 9.44
C GLU A 45 -6.23 5.08 9.71
N GLY A 46 -5.22 5.02 8.83
CA GLY A 46 -4.05 4.16 8.96
C GLY A 46 -4.25 2.71 8.50
N MET A 47 -5.37 2.40 7.84
CA MET A 47 -5.66 1.06 7.32
C MET A 47 -4.84 0.78 6.06
N PRO A 48 -4.33 -0.44 5.84
CA PRO A 48 -3.48 -0.74 4.70
C PRO A 48 -4.25 -0.66 3.38
N VAL A 49 -3.60 -0.09 2.38
CA VAL A 49 -4.04 -0.05 0.99
C VAL A 49 -3.01 -0.79 0.16
N MET A 50 -3.44 -1.75 -0.65
CA MET A 50 -2.59 -2.39 -1.65
C MET A 50 -2.96 -1.86 -3.02
N LEU A 51 -1.96 -1.51 -3.82
CA LEU A 51 -2.17 -1.07 -5.19
C LEU A 51 -1.17 -1.70 -6.16
N SER A 52 -1.59 -1.86 -7.41
CA SER A 52 -0.69 -2.28 -8.48
C SER A 52 -1.08 -1.70 -9.82
N PHE A 53 -0.07 -1.43 -10.64
CA PHE A 53 -0.20 -1.02 -12.03
C PHE A 53 0.47 -2.07 -12.91
N SER A 54 -0.31 -2.76 -13.74
CA SER A 54 0.19 -3.77 -14.67
C SER A 54 0.39 -3.15 -16.03
N GLN A 55 1.51 -3.47 -16.69
CA GLN A 55 1.79 -3.10 -18.08
C GLN A 55 1.72 -1.58 -18.37
N SER A 56 2.15 -0.75 -17.42
CA SER A 56 2.18 0.71 -17.56
C SER A 56 2.91 1.15 -18.84
N GLY A 57 2.36 2.16 -19.52
CA GLY A 57 2.81 2.65 -20.83
C GLY A 57 2.31 1.80 -22.01
N ARG A 58 1.44 0.81 -21.79
CA ARG A 58 0.87 -0.04 -22.85
C ARG A 58 -0.65 0.11 -22.94
N ARG A 59 -1.23 -0.31 -24.06
CA ARG A 59 -2.69 -0.36 -24.29
C ARG A 59 -3.41 -1.42 -23.44
N SER A 60 -2.66 -2.33 -22.84
CA SER A 60 -3.12 -3.36 -21.92
C SER A 60 -2.95 -2.96 -20.45
N ALA A 61 -2.62 -1.68 -20.19
CA ALA A 61 -2.43 -1.18 -18.83
C ALA A 61 -3.72 -1.35 -18.01
N ASN A 62 -3.56 -1.84 -16.79
CA ASN A 62 -4.65 -1.97 -15.83
C ASN A 62 -4.13 -1.69 -14.42
N MET A 63 -5.04 -1.32 -13.54
CA MET A 63 -4.74 -1.03 -12.14
C MET A 63 -5.65 -1.82 -11.23
N LEU A 64 -5.11 -2.27 -10.11
CA LEU A 64 -5.87 -2.78 -8.97
C LEU A 64 -5.58 -1.93 -7.75
N VAL A 65 -6.62 -1.58 -7.00
CA VAL A 65 -6.49 -1.04 -5.65
C VAL A 65 -7.42 -1.80 -4.72
N SER A 66 -6.96 -2.08 -3.52
CA SER A 66 -7.70 -2.82 -2.51
C SER A 66 -7.43 -2.25 -1.13
N TYR A 67 -8.48 -1.93 -0.39
CA TYR A 67 -8.36 -1.33 0.93
C TYR A 67 -9.56 -1.67 1.82
N ILE A 68 -9.37 -1.45 3.12
CA ILE A 68 -10.41 -1.67 4.13
C ILE A 68 -11.10 -0.33 4.42
N SER A 69 -12.42 -0.34 4.48
CA SER A 69 -13.23 0.80 4.92
C SER A 69 -14.31 0.34 5.90
N GLU A 70 -14.86 1.27 6.67
CA GLU A 70 -15.92 0.98 7.64
C GLU A 70 -17.27 0.73 6.94
N GLY A 71 -18.08 -0.14 7.55
CA GLY A 71 -19.44 -0.46 7.12
C GLY A 71 -19.56 -1.71 6.25
N SER A 72 -20.78 -1.99 5.80
CA SER A 72 -21.11 -3.12 4.94
C SER A 72 -20.96 -2.77 3.46
N CYS A 73 -20.80 -3.78 2.62
CA CYS A 73 -20.89 -3.60 1.16
C CYS A 73 -22.26 -3.04 0.75
N GLY A 74 -22.25 -1.96 -0.02
CA GLY A 74 -23.44 -1.46 -0.71
C GLY A 74 -23.71 -2.21 -2.02
N GLU A 75 -24.87 -1.95 -2.62
CA GLU A 75 -25.23 -2.43 -3.96
C GLU A 75 -24.87 -1.38 -5.02
N GLY A 76 -24.55 -1.85 -6.23
CA GLY A 76 -24.34 -1.00 -7.42
C GLY A 76 -22.92 -0.99 -7.96
N GLU A 77 -22.80 -0.48 -9.19
CA GLU A 77 -21.51 -0.15 -9.80
C GLU A 77 -20.86 1.01 -9.04
N GLN A 78 -19.58 0.89 -8.74
CA GLN A 78 -18.81 1.95 -8.10
C GLN A 78 -17.68 2.37 -9.03
N THR A 79 -17.51 3.67 -9.18
CA THR A 79 -16.32 4.26 -9.82
C THR A 79 -15.19 4.37 -8.79
N LEU A 80 -13.96 4.41 -9.28
CA LEU A 80 -12.81 4.81 -8.47
C LEU A 80 -12.60 6.30 -8.66
N ASN A 81 -12.74 7.11 -7.60
CA ASN A 81 -12.38 8.52 -7.69
C ASN A 81 -10.86 8.68 -7.60
N VAL A 82 -10.25 9.33 -8.60
CA VAL A 82 -8.81 9.62 -8.67
C VAL A 82 -8.62 11.09 -9.00
N ASN A 83 -7.94 11.82 -8.12
CA ASN A 83 -7.71 13.26 -8.21
C ASN A 83 -9.01 14.05 -8.43
N GLY A 84 -10.11 13.63 -7.80
CA GLY A 84 -11.42 14.26 -7.95
C GLY A 84 -12.20 13.84 -9.20
N LYS A 85 -11.64 12.99 -10.07
CA LYS A 85 -12.30 12.47 -11.28
C LYS A 85 -12.76 11.04 -11.07
N ASP A 86 -14.01 10.74 -11.43
CA ASP A 86 -14.52 9.38 -11.42
C ASP A 86 -13.98 8.56 -12.60
N VAL A 87 -13.32 7.45 -12.28
CA VAL A 87 -12.76 6.51 -13.24
C VAL A 87 -13.58 5.21 -13.21
N PRO A 88 -14.08 4.73 -14.35
CA PRO A 88 -14.79 3.45 -14.42
C PRO A 88 -13.93 2.30 -13.90
N ALA A 89 -14.49 1.50 -12.99
CA ALA A 89 -13.80 0.37 -12.39
C ALA A 89 -14.75 -0.82 -12.21
N THR A 90 -14.22 -2.04 -12.33
CA THR A 90 -14.93 -3.21 -11.82
C THR A 90 -14.79 -3.22 -10.30
N TYR A 91 -15.91 -3.10 -9.60
CA TYR A 91 -15.97 -3.08 -8.15
C TYR A 91 -16.30 -4.46 -7.58
N ARG A 92 -15.58 -4.88 -6.54
CA ARG A 92 -15.92 -6.04 -5.71
C ARG A 92 -15.77 -5.67 -4.25
N CYS A 93 -16.68 -6.17 -3.42
CA CYS A 93 -16.66 -5.88 -2.00
C CYS A 93 -16.95 -7.13 -1.16
N ILE A 94 -16.26 -7.25 -0.04
CA ILE A 94 -16.45 -8.32 0.93
C ILE A 94 -16.59 -7.72 2.33
N THR A 95 -17.72 -7.93 2.99
CA THR A 95 -17.93 -7.50 4.38
C THR A 95 -17.15 -8.39 5.35
N ILE A 96 -16.43 -7.80 6.30
CA ILE A 96 -15.66 -8.47 7.36
C ILE A 96 -15.93 -7.78 8.70
N GLY A 97 -16.78 -8.40 9.52
CA GLY A 97 -17.18 -7.83 10.81
C GLY A 97 -17.92 -6.50 10.61
N GLN A 98 -17.39 -5.42 11.19
CA GLN A 98 -17.91 -4.06 11.04
C GLN A 98 -17.30 -3.29 9.86
N ASN A 99 -16.36 -3.90 9.15
CA ASN A 99 -15.64 -3.31 8.02
C ASN A 99 -16.00 -4.03 6.72
N ARG A 100 -15.47 -3.52 5.61
CA ARG A 100 -15.47 -4.18 4.31
C ARG A 100 -14.12 -4.02 3.63
N ILE A 101 -13.77 -5.00 2.80
CA ILE A 101 -12.68 -4.87 1.84
C ILE A 101 -13.28 -4.44 0.51
N GLU A 102 -12.80 -3.32 -0.02
CA GLU A 102 -13.17 -2.78 -1.31
C GLU A 102 -12.06 -3.08 -2.32
N HIS A 103 -12.42 -3.62 -3.47
CA HIS A 103 -11.52 -3.90 -4.58
C HIS A 103 -12.01 -3.17 -5.82
N PHE A 104 -11.13 -2.37 -6.42
CA PHE A 104 -11.39 -1.69 -7.69
C PHE A 104 -10.38 -2.16 -8.73
N ALA A 105 -10.87 -2.61 -9.88
CA ALA A 105 -10.06 -2.93 -11.05
C ALA A 105 -10.35 -1.94 -12.18
N VAL A 106 -9.38 -1.10 -12.52
CA VAL A 106 -9.47 -0.16 -13.64
C VAL A 106 -8.80 -0.78 -14.85
N ASN A 107 -9.58 -1.00 -15.91
CA ASN A 107 -9.11 -1.58 -17.17
C ASN A 107 -8.98 -0.55 -18.30
N ASP A 108 -9.33 0.72 -18.02
CA ASP A 108 -9.12 1.81 -18.97
C ASP A 108 -7.63 2.19 -19.03
N ALA A 109 -6.95 1.71 -20.06
CA ALA A 109 -5.51 1.86 -20.18
C ALA A 109 -5.06 3.33 -20.24
N ASP A 110 -5.85 4.22 -20.84
CA ASP A 110 -5.52 5.64 -20.94
C ASP A 110 -5.52 6.29 -19.55
N SER A 111 -6.59 6.10 -18.76
CA SER A 111 -6.61 6.59 -17.37
C SER A 111 -5.48 6.01 -16.51
N VAL A 112 -5.18 4.71 -16.67
CA VAL A 112 -4.11 4.05 -15.92
C VAL A 112 -2.73 4.60 -16.31
N ASN A 113 -2.49 4.81 -17.61
CA ASN A 113 -1.23 5.38 -18.08
C ASN A 113 -1.07 6.84 -17.63
N ASP A 114 -2.16 7.61 -17.62
CA ASP A 114 -2.17 8.98 -17.10
C ASP A 114 -1.83 9.03 -15.60
N MET A 115 -2.39 8.11 -14.81
CA MET A 115 -2.06 7.97 -13.38
C MET A 115 -0.57 7.69 -13.16
N VAL A 116 -0.01 6.74 -13.92
CA VAL A 116 1.42 6.41 -13.83
C VAL A 116 2.30 7.55 -14.33
N HIS A 117 1.87 8.29 -15.35
CA HIS A 117 2.58 9.48 -15.82
C HIS A 117 2.59 10.58 -14.75
N HIS A 118 1.47 10.78 -14.05
CA HIS A 118 1.37 11.73 -12.93
C HIS A 118 2.35 11.39 -11.80
N LEU A 119 2.41 10.12 -11.41
CA LEU A 119 3.38 9.63 -10.41
C LEU A 119 4.83 9.79 -10.89
N ASN A 120 5.13 9.47 -12.15
CA ASN A 120 6.46 9.70 -12.72
C ASN A 120 6.83 11.19 -12.85
N SER A 121 5.86 12.09 -12.74
CA SER A 121 6.07 13.54 -12.69
C SER A 121 6.20 14.08 -11.27
N ASP A 122 6.44 13.19 -10.28
CA ASP A 122 6.60 13.48 -8.85
C ASP A 122 5.33 14.03 -8.16
N PHE A 123 4.16 13.86 -8.77
CA PHE A 123 2.89 14.21 -8.14
C PHE A 123 2.26 13.01 -7.42
N THR A 124 1.59 13.31 -6.31
CA THR A 124 0.80 12.33 -5.53
C THR A 124 -0.54 12.09 -6.22
N LEU A 125 -0.92 10.82 -6.37
CA LEU A 125 -2.31 10.49 -6.68
C LEU A 125 -3.14 10.49 -5.40
N LEU A 126 -4.27 11.18 -5.43
CA LEU A 126 -5.28 11.18 -4.39
C LEU A 126 -6.43 10.28 -4.83
N LEU A 127 -6.54 9.10 -4.24
CA LEU A 127 -7.70 8.24 -4.46
C LEU A 127 -8.81 8.64 -3.46
N GLN A 128 -10.02 8.09 -3.67
CA GLN A 128 -11.12 8.24 -2.71
C GLN A 128 -10.71 7.90 -1.28
N ASN A 129 -11.44 8.45 -0.32
CA ASN A 129 -11.21 8.28 1.12
C ASN A 129 -9.83 8.82 1.58
N ASP A 130 -9.35 9.89 0.94
CA ASP A 130 -8.07 10.56 1.22
C ASP A 130 -6.84 9.61 1.18
N ILE A 131 -6.93 8.56 0.37
CA ILE A 131 -5.82 7.63 0.16
C ILE A 131 -4.78 8.32 -0.73
N LYS A 132 -3.59 8.53 -0.16
CA LYS A 132 -2.47 9.19 -0.85
C LYS A 132 -1.48 8.16 -1.36
N VAL A 133 -1.25 8.14 -2.66
CA VAL A 133 -0.25 7.28 -3.32
C VAL A 133 0.89 8.17 -3.82
N TRP A 134 2.06 8.03 -3.22
CA TRP A 134 3.18 8.95 -3.49
C TRP A 134 4.06 8.43 -4.62
N ALA A 135 4.67 9.36 -5.36
CA ALA A 135 5.63 9.02 -6.41
C ALA A 135 6.83 8.23 -5.87
N SER A 136 7.40 8.65 -4.73
CA SER A 136 8.51 7.96 -4.05
C SER A 136 9.59 7.47 -5.03
N ASN A 137 9.93 6.19 -5.01
CA ASN A 137 10.91 5.55 -5.90
C ASN A 137 10.29 4.95 -7.17
N ILE A 138 9.11 5.39 -7.65
CA ILE A 138 8.45 4.78 -8.82
C ILE A 138 9.32 4.79 -10.09
N LYS A 139 10.19 5.78 -10.24
CA LYS A 139 11.15 5.90 -11.35
C LYS A 139 12.24 4.82 -11.30
N THR A 140 12.54 4.31 -10.11
CA THR A 140 13.55 3.28 -9.85
C THR A 140 13.04 2.29 -8.78
N PRO A 141 12.01 1.49 -9.11
CA PRO A 141 11.34 0.63 -8.14
C PRO A 141 12.26 -0.50 -7.69
N LYS A 142 12.08 -0.97 -6.45
CA LYS A 142 12.81 -2.15 -5.93
C LYS A 142 12.33 -3.41 -6.66
N TYR A 143 13.20 -4.38 -6.91
CA TYR A 143 12.74 -5.66 -7.48
C TYR A 143 11.93 -6.46 -6.45
N GLY A 144 10.70 -6.84 -6.79
CA GLY A 144 9.85 -7.65 -5.90
C GLY A 144 8.37 -7.32 -6.01
N LEU A 145 7.62 -7.69 -4.97
CA LEU A 145 6.18 -7.43 -4.83
C LEU A 145 5.87 -6.56 -3.59
N ALA A 146 6.69 -6.70 -2.55
CA ALA A 146 6.53 -6.08 -1.25
C ALA A 146 7.88 -6.19 -0.49
N PRO A 147 8.05 -5.51 0.67
CA PRO A 147 9.22 -5.66 1.52
C PRO A 147 9.48 -7.11 1.89
N ARG A 148 10.77 -7.48 2.00
CA ARG A 148 11.19 -8.77 2.54
C ARG A 148 11.30 -8.64 4.07
N PHE A 149 10.60 -9.49 4.80
CA PHE A 149 10.68 -9.59 6.25
C PHE A 149 11.62 -10.70 6.67
#